data_AF-A0A915ER93-F1
#
_entry.id   AF-A0A915ER93-F1
#
_cell.length_a   1.000
_cell.length_b   1.000
_cell.length_c   1.000
_cell.angle_alpha   90.00
_cell.angle_beta   90.00
_cell.angle_gamma   90.00
#
_symmetry.space_group_name_H-M   'P 1'
#
loop_
_entity.id
_entity.type
_entity.pdbx_description
1 polymer ?
#
loop_
_entity_poly.entity_id
_entity_poly.type
_entity_poly.pdbx_seq_one_letter_code
_entity_poly.pdbx_strand_id
1 'polypeptide(L)'
;MPKRLSEDIQKAIVAAVEAGIKRYDIQNTFNVSVKAISEILKRKRERGSLKTARITGRPRKTSEKTDRWIVRQVKIDPKQASTSINRDLEKTKFFFALGRSISAIAFRNLR
;
A
#
# COMPACT_ATOMS: atom_id res chain seq x y z
N MET A 1 -2.11 -10.57 16.48
CA MET A 1 -1.15 -10.79 15.37
C MET A 1 -0.16 -11.87 15.80
N PRO A 2 0.22 -12.84 14.94
CA PRO A 2 1.24 -13.82 15.33
C PRO A 2 2.56 -13.10 15.60
N LYS A 3 3.17 -13.38 16.76
CA LYS A 3 4.42 -12.77 17.23
C LYS A 3 5.55 -13.25 16.32
N ARG A 4 6.16 -12.34 15.55
CA ARG A 4 7.30 -12.66 14.68
C ARG A 4 8.59 -12.70 15.50
N LEU A 5 9.54 -13.52 15.07
CA LEU A 5 10.88 -13.58 15.64
C LEU A 5 11.65 -12.27 15.39
N SER A 6 12.47 -11.90 16.38
CA SER A 6 13.39 -10.76 16.26
C SER A 6 14.29 -10.88 15.01
N GLU A 7 14.71 -9.74 14.46
CA GLU A 7 15.60 -9.70 13.30
C GLU A 7 16.92 -10.42 13.60
N ASP A 8 17.43 -10.30 14.83
CA ASP A 8 18.68 -10.93 15.25
C ASP A 8 18.58 -12.47 15.26
N ILE A 9 17.45 -13.00 15.71
CA ILE A 9 17.19 -14.45 15.67
C ILE A 9 17.10 -14.94 14.23
N GLN A 10 16.47 -14.16 13.34
CA GLN A 10 16.40 -14.52 11.92
C GLN A 10 17.79 -14.51 11.27
N LYS A 11 18.66 -13.55 11.62
CA LYS A 11 20.07 -13.51 11.17
C LYS A 11 20.86 -14.72 11.69
N ALA A 12 20.70 -15.06 12.96
CA ALA A 12 21.35 -16.22 13.57
C ALA A 12 20.92 -17.55 12.91
N ILE A 13 19.63 -17.73 12.63
CA ILE A 13 19.10 -18.90 11.90
C ILE A 13 19.73 -18.99 10.52
N VAL A 14 19.81 -17.87 9.80
CA VAL A 14 20.42 -17.82 8.46
C VAL A 14 21.89 -18.20 8.51
N ALA A 15 22.66 -17.63 9.45
CA ALA A 15 24.08 -17.94 9.64
C ALA A 15 24.28 -19.43 9.99
N ALA A 16 23.42 -20.00 10.85
CA ALA A 16 23.46 -21.41 11.20
C ALA A 16 23.24 -22.33 9.98
N VAL A 17 22.31 -21.97 9.09
CA VAL A 17 22.07 -22.71 7.84
C VAL A 17 23.26 -22.58 6.89
N GLU A 18 23.86 -21.40 6.78
CA GLU A 18 25.06 -21.15 5.97
C GLU A 18 26.28 -21.92 6.49
N ALA A 19 26.37 -22.12 7.81
CA ALA A 19 27.35 -22.99 8.46
C ALA A 19 27.07 -24.49 8.29
N GLY A 20 26.00 -24.88 7.58
CA GLY A 20 25.66 -26.28 7.31
C GLY A 20 24.94 -27.01 8.45
N ILE A 21 24.47 -26.30 9.48
CA ILE A 21 23.74 -26.91 10.60
C ILE A 21 22.39 -27.43 10.10
N LYS A 22 22.02 -28.65 10.53
CA LYS A 22 20.73 -29.25 10.14
C LYS A 22 19.57 -28.44 10.71
N ARG A 23 18.50 -28.30 9.92
CA ARG A 23 17.31 -27.52 10.30
C ARG A 23 16.63 -28.02 11.57
N TYR A 24 16.73 -29.31 11.86
CA TYR A 24 16.21 -29.91 13.09
C TYR A 24 16.93 -29.37 14.34
N ASP A 25 18.27 -29.29 14.29
CA ASP A 25 19.08 -28.77 15.39
C ASP A 25 18.83 -27.28 15.60
N ILE A 26 18.67 -26.52 14.51
CA ILE A 26 18.29 -25.11 14.54
C ILE A 26 16.91 -24.93 15.19
N GLN A 27 15.94 -25.79 14.85
CA GLN A 27 14.61 -25.76 15.45
C GLN A 27 14.71 -25.93 16.98
N ASN A 28 15.46 -26.91 17.44
CA ASN A 28 15.62 -27.19 18.87
C ASN A 28 16.35 -26.04 19.59
N THR A 29 17.35 -25.45 18.93
CA THR A 29 18.17 -24.36 19.49
C THR A 29 17.39 -23.06 19.64
N PHE A 30 16.63 -22.68 18.60
CA PHE A 30 15.91 -21.40 18.56
C PHE A 30 14.43 -21.52 18.95
N ASN A 31 13.96 -22.73 19.26
CA ASN A 31 12.55 -23.07 19.53
C ASN A 31 11.59 -22.54 18.44
N VAL A 32 11.93 -22.83 17.18
CA VAL A 32 11.17 -22.39 15.99
C VAL A 32 10.81 -23.58 15.12
N SER A 33 9.62 -23.58 14.53
CA SER A 33 9.23 -24.64 13.60
C SER A 33 10.11 -24.67 12.34
N VAL A 34 10.33 -25.86 11.78
CA VAL A 34 10.98 -26.02 10.45
C VAL A 34 10.31 -25.16 9.36
N LYS A 35 8.97 -24.98 9.45
CA LYS A 35 8.22 -24.12 8.53
C LYS A 35 8.67 -22.66 8.65
N ALA A 36 8.82 -22.14 9.86
CA ALA A 36 9.30 -20.78 10.08
C ALA A 36 10.73 -20.59 9.55
N ILE A 37 11.62 -21.55 9.79
CA ILE A 37 12.98 -21.54 9.22
C ILE A 37 12.91 -21.47 7.68
N SER A 38 12.08 -22.31 7.06
CA SER A 38 11.92 -22.35 5.60
C SER A 38 11.38 -21.03 5.04
N GLU A 39 10.42 -20.39 5.71
CA GLU A 39 9.89 -19.08 5.32
C GLU A 39 10.91 -17.95 5.46
N ILE A 40 11.78 -18.00 6.49
CA ILE A 40 12.88 -17.06 6.68
C ILE A 40 13.87 -17.18 5.52
N LEU A 41 14.32 -18.40 5.21
CA LEU A 41 15.25 -18.66 4.11
C LEU A 41 14.66 -18.27 2.75
N LYS A 42 13.38 -18.61 2.51
CA LYS A 42 12.65 -18.22 1.31
C LYS A 42 12.64 -16.70 1.13
N ARG A 43 12.31 -15.95 2.19
CA ARG A 43 12.34 -14.47 2.15
C ARG A 43 13.73 -13.91 1.87
N LYS A 44 14.78 -14.43 2.53
CA LYS A 44 16.16 -14.00 2.27
C LYS A 44 16.53 -14.22 0.80
N ARG A 45 16.20 -15.39 0.24
CA ARG A 45 16.46 -15.71 -1.16
C ARG A 45 15.69 -14.84 -2.15
N GLU A 46 14.40 -14.60 -1.91
CA GLU A 46 13.53 -13.87 -2.84
C GLU A 46 13.72 -12.36 -2.79
N ARG A 47 14.01 -11.80 -1.61
CA ARG A 47 14.03 -10.35 -1.39
C ARG A 47 15.41 -9.78 -1.05
N GLY A 48 16.41 -10.64 -0.80
CA GLY A 48 17.72 -10.24 -0.26
C GLY A 48 17.66 -9.67 1.15
N SER A 49 16.48 -9.65 1.79
CA SER A 49 16.25 -9.00 3.08
C SER A 49 15.34 -9.83 3.98
N LEU A 50 15.64 -9.79 5.27
CA LEU A 50 14.80 -10.35 6.34
C LEU A 50 13.71 -9.37 6.80
N LYS A 51 13.80 -8.11 6.36
CA LYS A 51 12.81 -7.08 6.69
C LYS A 51 11.46 -7.42 6.07
N THR A 52 10.42 -7.21 6.87
CA THR A 52 9.05 -7.39 6.38
C THR A 52 8.69 -6.17 5.54
N ALA A 53 8.09 -6.39 4.38
CA ALA A 53 7.51 -5.30 3.62
C ALA A 53 6.44 -4.62 4.47
N ARG A 54 6.41 -3.28 4.44
CA ARG A 54 5.33 -2.54 5.07
C ARG A 54 4.01 -3.06 4.50
N ILE A 55 3.08 -3.45 5.37
CA ILE A 55 1.73 -3.81 4.94
C ILE A 55 1.11 -2.51 4.41
N THR A 56 1.06 -2.38 3.09
CA THR A 56 0.33 -1.30 2.45
C THR A 56 -1.13 -1.69 2.39
N GLY A 57 -2.02 -0.77 2.81
CA GLY A 57 -3.45 -0.96 2.63
C GLY A 57 -3.84 -0.88 1.15
N ARG A 58 -5.14 -0.86 0.88
CA ARG A 58 -5.64 -0.66 -0.49
C ARG A 58 -5.07 0.65 -1.04
N PRO A 59 -4.47 0.65 -2.24
CA PRO A 59 -4.04 1.89 -2.88
C PRO A 59 -5.18 2.90 -2.95
N ARG A 60 -4.87 4.16 -2.67
CA ARG A 60 -5.85 5.24 -2.76
C ARG A 60 -6.31 5.42 -4.20
N LYS A 61 -7.61 5.58 -4.41
CA LYS A 61 -8.19 5.89 -5.74
C LYS A 61 -8.19 7.40 -6.06
N THR A 62 -8.07 8.25 -5.04
CA THR A 62 -8.13 9.71 -5.18
C THR A 62 -6.82 10.36 -4.79
N SER A 63 -6.48 11.43 -5.51
CA SER A 63 -5.36 12.33 -5.18
C SER A 63 -5.80 13.41 -4.18
N GLU A 64 -4.84 14.05 -3.51
CA GLU A 64 -5.13 15.17 -2.60
C GLU A 64 -5.85 16.34 -3.30
N LYS A 65 -5.52 16.62 -4.56
CA LYS A 65 -6.20 17.65 -5.37
C LYS A 65 -7.67 17.26 -5.60
N THR A 66 -7.91 15.97 -5.88
CA THR A 66 -9.26 15.41 -6.05
C THR A 66 -10.07 15.53 -4.76
N ASP A 67 -9.49 15.16 -3.61
CA ASP A 67 -10.17 15.26 -2.32
C ASP A 67 -10.55 16.72 -1.99
N ARG A 68 -9.62 17.66 -2.19
CA ARG A 68 -9.90 19.09 -1.99
C ARG A 68 -11.02 19.60 -2.87
N TRP A 69 -11.09 19.12 -4.11
CA TRP A 69 -12.18 19.47 -5.02
C TRP A 69 -13.52 18.90 -4.54
N ILE A 70 -13.55 17.61 -4.15
CA ILE A 70 -14.76 16.96 -3.61
C ILE A 70 -15.28 17.71 -2.38
N VAL A 71 -14.39 18.03 -1.43
CA VAL A 71 -14.76 18.78 -0.21
C VAL A 71 -15.34 20.15 -0.56
N ARG A 72 -14.82 20.85 -1.57
CA ARG A 72 -15.37 22.13 -2.01
C ARG A 72 -16.77 21.98 -2.60
N GLN A 73 -17.02 20.95 -3.41
CA GLN A 73 -18.37 20.72 -3.97
C GLN A 73 -19.40 20.47 -2.86
N VAL A 74 -19.08 19.62 -1.90
CA VAL A 74 -19.95 19.34 -0.73
C VAL A 74 -20.18 20.60 0.11
N LYS A 75 -19.19 21.50 0.22
CA LYS A 75 -19.37 22.78 0.94
C LYS A 75 -20.25 23.78 0.20
N ILE A 76 -20.24 23.78 -1.14
CA ILE A 76 -21.06 24.66 -1.96
C ILE A 76 -22.52 24.20 -1.94
N ASP A 77 -22.75 22.90 -2.14
CA ASP A 77 -24.06 22.29 -2.03
C ASP A 77 -23.99 21.00 -1.19
N PRO A 78 -24.33 21.09 0.10
CA PRO A 78 -24.33 19.94 1.00
C PRO A 78 -25.36 18.85 0.65
N LYS A 79 -26.38 19.17 -0.17
CA LYS A 79 -27.43 18.21 -0.58
C LYS A 79 -27.08 17.51 -1.89
N GLN A 80 -25.97 17.85 -2.54
CA GLN A 80 -25.57 17.26 -3.80
C GLN A 80 -25.26 15.75 -3.62
N ALA A 81 -25.87 14.92 -4.47
CA ALA A 81 -25.64 13.49 -4.45
C ALA A 81 -24.20 13.12 -4.84
N SER A 82 -23.65 12.09 -4.20
CA SER A 82 -22.28 11.60 -4.46
C SER A 82 -22.08 11.15 -5.92
N THR A 83 -23.10 10.61 -6.56
CA THR A 83 -23.10 10.22 -7.98
C THR A 83 -22.95 11.42 -8.91
N SER A 84 -23.60 12.54 -8.58
CA SER A 84 -23.49 13.81 -9.31
C SER A 84 -22.09 14.39 -9.16
N ILE A 85 -21.55 14.43 -7.94
CA ILE A 85 -20.17 14.89 -7.67
C ILE A 85 -19.16 14.04 -8.44
N ASN A 86 -19.35 12.72 -8.48
CA ASN A 86 -18.47 11.82 -9.22
C ASN A 86 -18.56 12.07 -10.74
N ARG A 87 -19.76 12.31 -11.29
CA ARG A 87 -19.93 12.66 -12.71
C ARG A 87 -19.19 13.95 -13.06
N ASP A 88 -19.29 14.97 -12.21
CA ASP A 88 -18.63 16.25 -12.42
C ASP A 88 -17.10 16.14 -12.24
N LEU A 89 -16.65 15.26 -11.35
CA LEU A 89 -15.24 14.93 -11.20
C LEU A 89 -14.68 14.27 -12.47
N GLU A 90 -15.38 13.29 -13.04
CA GLU A 90 -14.93 12.61 -14.26
C GLU A 90 -14.87 13.58 -15.46
N LYS A 91 -15.86 14.47 -15.60
CA LYS A 91 -15.78 15.59 -16.57
C LYS A 91 -14.52 16.41 -16.33
N THR A 92 -14.30 16.86 -15.10
CA THR A 92 -13.15 17.71 -14.74
C THR A 92 -11.81 17.02 -15.03
N LYS A 93 -11.67 15.73 -14.72
CA LYS A 93 -10.49 14.93 -15.04
C LYS A 93 -10.25 14.83 -16.54
N PHE A 94 -11.31 14.57 -17.32
CA PHE A 94 -11.25 14.52 -18.78
C PHE A 94 -10.72 15.84 -19.38
N PHE A 95 -11.18 16.98 -18.87
CA PHE A 95 -10.71 18.29 -19.34
C PHE A 95 -9.25 18.58 -18.99
N PHE A 96 -8.80 18.18 -17.80
CA PHE A 96 -7.38 18.28 -17.43
C PHE A 96 -6.49 17.39 -18.29
N ALA A 97 -6.95 16.18 -18.66
CA ALA A 97 -6.22 15.29 -19.55
C ALA A 97 -6.09 15.86 -20.97
N LEU A 98 -7.06 16.68 -21.41
CA LEU A 98 -7.03 17.38 -22.69
C LEU A 98 -6.28 18.72 -22.67
N GLY A 99 -5.62 19.08 -21.56
CA GLY A 99 -4.87 20.33 -21.42
C GLY A 99 -5.72 21.61 -21.44
N ARG A 100 -7.04 21.50 -21.23
CA ARG A 100 -7.96 22.65 -21.27
C ARG A 100 -8.13 23.26 -19.87
N SER A 101 -8.13 24.59 -19.78
CA SER A 101 -8.32 25.30 -18.51
C SER A 101 -9.77 25.23 -18.03
N ILE A 102 -9.98 25.05 -16.71
CA ILE A 102 -11.32 25.00 -16.09
C ILE A 102 -12.11 26.30 -16.36
N SER A 103 -11.42 27.45 -16.46
CA SER A 103 -12.05 28.74 -16.78
C SER A 103 -12.81 28.74 -18.11
N ALA A 104 -12.41 27.90 -19.08
CA ALA A 104 -13.12 27.78 -20.35
C ALA A 104 -14.53 27.16 -20.23
N ILE A 105 -14.85 26.51 -19.11
CA ILE A 105 -16.12 25.78 -18.89
C ILE A 105 -17.07 26.57 -18.00
N ALA A 106 -16.55 27.28 -16.99
CA ALA A 106 -17.37 28.07 -16.07
C ALA A 106 -18.27 29.10 -16.78
N PHE A 107 -17.84 29.61 -17.94
CA PHE A 107 -18.61 30.54 -18.76
C PHE A 107 -19.70 29.91 -19.64
N ARG A 108 -19.76 28.57 -19.77
CA ARG A 108 -20.71 27.91 -20.68
C ARG A 108 -21.98 27.38 -20.02
N ASN A 109 -22.00 27.22 -18.70
CA ASN A 109 -23.14 26.67 -17.94
C ASN A 109 -23.86 27.72 -17.06
N LEU A 110 -23.64 29.01 -17.29
CA LEU A 110 -24.31 30.13 -16.60
C LEU A 110 -25.30 30.89 -17.52
N ARG A 111 -25.98 30.16 -18.42
CA ARG A 111 -27.03 30.73 -19.27
C ARG A 111 -28.28 29.87 -19.23
#